data_AF-D3VDG9-F1
#
_entry.id   AF-D3VDG9-F1
#
_cell.length_a   1.000
_cell.length_b   1.000
_cell.length_c   1.000
_cell.angle_alpha   90.00
_cell.angle_beta   90.00
_cell.angle_gamma   90.00
#
_symmetry.space_group_name_H-M   'P 1'
#
loop_
_entity.id
_entity.type
_entity.pdbx_description
1 polymer ?
#
loop_
_entity_poly.entity_id
_entity_poly.type
_entity_poly.pdbx_seq_one_letter_code
_entity_poly.pdbx_strand_id
1 'polypeptide(L)'
;MDTDEIKKVLMERLVLDDVIVSGDGSHFQVIAVGDIFDGLSRVKQQQTIYAPLMEYIADNRIHALSIKAYTPAQWQRDRKLQGL
;
A
#
# COMPACT_ATOMS: atom_id res chain seq x y z
N MET A 1 -0.89 13.13 8.61
CA MET A 1 -1.58 12.38 7.56
C MET A 1 -2.09 11.12 8.21
N ASP A 2 -3.36 10.79 8.01
CA ASP A 2 -4.01 9.66 8.67
C ASP A 2 -4.10 8.45 7.74
N THR A 3 -4.45 7.28 8.28
CA THR A 3 -4.56 6.03 7.50
C THR A 3 -5.58 6.14 6.36
N ASP A 4 -6.68 6.87 6.57
CA ASP A 4 -7.71 7.11 5.58
C ASP A 4 -7.22 7.97 4.41
N GLU A 5 -6.44 9.02 4.69
CA GLU A 5 -5.84 9.86 3.64
C GLU A 5 -4.90 9.06 2.76
N ILE A 6 -4.05 8.20 3.34
CA ILE A 6 -3.12 7.35 2.58
C ILE A 6 -3.91 6.40 1.68
N LYS A 7 -4.94 5.76 2.24
CA LYS A 7 -5.83 4.87 1.48
C LYS A 7 -6.43 5.59 0.28
N LYS A 8 -6.95 6.80 0.50
CA LYS A 8 -7.60 7.61 -0.52
C LYS A 8 -6.64 7.99 -1.64
N VAL A 9 -5.46 8.52 -1.31
CA VAL A 9 -4.43 8.89 -2.31
C VAL A 9 -4.06 7.68 -3.19
N LEU A 10 -3.86 6.51 -2.58
CA LEU A 10 -3.51 5.30 -3.33
C LEU A 10 -4.64 4.86 -4.26
N MET A 11 -5.89 4.87 -3.79
CA MET A 11 -7.07 4.52 -4.58
C MET A 11 -7.35 5.53 -5.70
N GLU A 12 -7.03 6.81 -5.53
CA GLU A 12 -7.23 7.84 -6.56
C GLU A 12 -6.13 7.83 -7.63
N ARG A 13 -4.89 7.47 -7.25
CA ARG A 13 -3.71 7.54 -8.13
C ARG A 13 -3.40 6.22 -8.83
N LEU A 14 -3.86 5.10 -8.30
CA LEU A 14 -3.56 3.76 -8.79
C LEU A 14 -4.85 2.96 -8.97
N VAL A 15 -4.85 2.06 -9.96
CA VAL A 15 -5.97 1.12 -10.16
C VAL A 15 -5.78 -0.06 -9.22
N LEU A 16 -6.40 0.02 -8.04
CA LEU A 16 -6.31 -0.97 -6.98
C LEU A 16 -7.71 -1.52 -6.64
N ASP A 17 -7.77 -2.81 -6.33
CA ASP A 17 -9.00 -3.48 -5.89
C ASP A 17 -9.28 -3.19 -4.41
N ASP A 18 -8.23 -3.24 -3.57
CA ASP A 18 -8.35 -2.99 -2.14
C ASP A 18 -7.06 -2.36 -1.58
N VAL A 19 -7.19 -1.54 -0.55
CA VAL A 19 -6.08 -0.93 0.18
C VAL A 19 -6.42 -0.90 1.66
N ILE A 20 -5.57 -1.54 2.44
CA ILE A 20 -5.66 -1.59 3.89
C ILE A 20 -4.46 -0.83 4.44
N VAL A 21 -4.74 0.19 5.24
CA VAL A 21 -3.71 1.00 5.89
C VAL A 21 -3.85 0.85 7.39
N SER A 22 -2.76 0.56 8.08
CA SER A 22 -2.69 0.42 9.53
C SER A 22 -1.48 1.17 10.05
N GLY A 23 -1.57 1.81 11.21
CA GLY A 23 -0.46 2.55 11.78
C GLY A 23 -0.84 3.34 13.02
N ASP A 24 0.19 3.78 13.76
CA ASP A 24 0.08 4.51 15.03
C ASP A 24 0.39 6.01 14.89
N GLY A 25 0.51 6.52 13.66
CA GLY A 25 0.85 7.91 13.37
C GLY A 25 2.35 8.15 13.13
N SER A 26 3.23 7.26 13.62
CA SER A 26 4.67 7.29 13.30
C SER A 26 5.04 6.26 12.24
N HIS A 27 4.52 5.05 12.36
CA HIS A 27 4.75 3.97 11.40
C HIS A 27 3.46 3.57 10.71
N PHE A 28 3.48 3.58 9.39
CA PHE A 28 2.36 3.15 8.56
C PHE A 28 2.71 1.85 7.84
N GLN A 29 1.73 0.96 7.76
CA GLN A 29 1.75 -0.22 6.92
C GLN A 29 0.63 -0.11 5.91
N VAL A 30 0.99 -0.21 4.64
CA VAL A 30 0.06 -0.26 3.50
C VAL A 30 0.09 -1.65 2.92
N ILE A 31 -1.08 -2.26 2.83
CA ILE A 31 -1.34 -3.47 2.05
C ILE A 31 -2.19 -3.05 0.86
N ALA A 32 -1.59 -3.08 -0.33
CA ALA A 32 -2.28 -2.77 -1.57
C ALA A 32 -2.56 -4.04 -2.36
N VAL A 33 -3.80 -4.17 -2.85
CA VAL A 33 -4.27 -5.31 -3.61
C VAL A 33 -4.70 -4.81 -4.98
N GLY A 34 -4.14 -5.40 -6.03
CA GLY A 34 -4.45 -5.00 -7.40
C GLY A 34 -3.79 -5.88 -8.45
N ASP A 35 -4.47 -6.10 -9.57
CA ASP A 35 -3.89 -6.80 -10.72
C ASP A 35 -2.70 -6.07 -11.34
N ILE A 36 -2.55 -4.76 -11.08
CA ILE A 36 -1.39 -3.96 -11.52
C ILE A 36 -0.05 -4.48 -10.99
N PHE A 37 -0.07 -5.33 -9.96
CA PHE A 37 1.13 -5.94 -9.39
C PHE A 37 1.52 -7.27 -10.02
N ASP A 38 0.65 -7.83 -10.87
CA ASP A 38 0.93 -9.07 -11.58
C ASP A 38 2.13 -8.88 -12.52
N GLY A 39 3.06 -9.84 -12.50
CA GLY A 39 4.30 -9.76 -13.29
C GLY A 39 5.31 -8.68 -12.86
N LEU A 40 4.99 -7.81 -11.89
CA LEU A 40 5.95 -6.82 -11.38
C LEU A 40 6.93 -7.44 -10.38
N SER A 41 8.18 -6.99 -10.40
CA SER A 41 9.15 -7.32 -9.35
C SER A 41 8.78 -6.62 -8.04
N ARG A 42 9.16 -7.19 -6.90
CA ARG A 42 8.90 -6.62 -5.58
C ARG A 42 9.37 -5.17 -5.44
N VAL A 43 10.50 -4.81 -6.05
CA VAL A 43 11.01 -3.43 -6.07
C VAL A 43 10.08 -2.51 -6.86
N LYS A 44 9.64 -2.94 -8.06
CA LYS A 44 8.69 -2.16 -8.86
C LYS A 44 7.35 -1.99 -8.15
N GLN A 45 6.83 -3.03 -7.53
CA GLN A 45 5.61 -2.95 -6.72
C GLN A 45 5.73 -1.89 -5.62
N GLN A 46 6.84 -1.90 -4.88
CA GLN A 46 7.11 -0.90 -3.85
C GLN A 46 7.22 0.51 -4.45
N GLN A 47 7.93 0.67 -5.58
CA GLN A 47 8.05 1.96 -6.27
C GLN A 47 6.69 2.50 -6.73
N THR A 48 5.81 1.65 -7.24
CA THR A 48 4.45 2.03 -7.67
C THR A 48 3.63 2.62 -6.51
N ILE A 49 3.73 2.03 -5.31
CA ILE A 49 3.03 2.55 -4.13
C ILE A 49 3.74 3.76 -3.51
N TYR A 50 5.07 3.79 -3.55
CA TYR A 50 5.85 4.93 -3.05
C TYR A 50 5.64 6.20 -3.88
N ALA A 51 5.52 6.08 -5.21
CA ALA A 51 5.44 7.21 -6.13
C ALA A 51 4.35 8.24 -5.76
N PRO A 52 3.07 7.88 -5.55
CA PRO A 52 2.04 8.83 -5.14
C PRO A 52 2.18 9.32 -3.69
N LEU A 53 2.95 8.62 -2.85
CA LEU A 53 3.15 8.98 -1.44
C LEU A 53 4.42 9.81 -1.21
N MET A 54 5.29 9.92 -2.21
CA MET A 54 6.59 10.57 -2.12
C MET A 54 6.49 12.04 -1.70
N GLU A 55 5.47 12.77 -2.18
CA GLU A 55 5.24 14.16 -1.80
C GLU A 55 4.96 14.32 -0.29
N TYR A 56 4.20 13.40 0.30
CA TYR A 56 3.85 13.43 1.73
C TYR A 56 5.01 12.99 2.62
N ILE A 57 5.87 12.10 2.11
CA ILE A 57 7.11 11.71 2.79
C ILE A 57 8.09 12.88 2.77
N ALA A 58 8.22 13.58 1.65
CA ALA A 58 9.08 14.76 1.53
C ALA A 58 8.60 15.91 2.42
N ASP A 59 7.29 16.07 2.61
CA ASP A 59 6.68 17.03 3.55
C ASP A 59 6.71 16.56 5.02
N ASN A 60 7.45 15.47 5.31
CA ASN A 60 7.65 14.90 6.64
C ASN A 60 6.35 14.51 7.38
N ARG A 61 5.26 14.26 6.62
CA ARG A 61 3.97 13.79 7.16
C ARG A 61 3.90 12.28 7.37
N ILE A 62 4.80 11.55 6.72
CA ILE A 62 4.96 10.09 6.84
C ILE A 62 6.41 9.84 7.29
N HIS A 63 6.61 9.36 8.51
CA HIS A 63 7.96 9.10 9.03
C HIS A 63 8.50 7.74 8.58
N ALA A 64 7.68 6.70 8.59
CA ALA A 64 8.05 5.37 8.13
C ALA A 64 6.87 4.67 7.46
N LEU A 65 7.13 4.02 6.33
CA LEU A 65 6.12 3.33 5.52
C LEU A 65 6.59 1.92 5.15
N SER A 66 5.84 0.91 5.58
CA SER A 66 5.99 -0.47 5.16
C SER A 66 4.94 -0.80 4.11
N ILE A 67 5.36 -1.38 2.98
CA ILE A 67 4.48 -1.65 1.84
C ILE A 67 4.48 -3.13 1.54
N LYS A 68 3.28 -3.70 1.45
CA LYS A 68 3.02 -5.02 0.88
C LYS A 68 2.06 -4.85 -0.30
N ALA A 69 2.45 -5.39 -1.45
CA ALA A 69 1.63 -5.37 -2.65
C ALA A 69 1.29 -6.81 -3.04
N TYR A 70 0.03 -7.05 -3.37
CA TYR A 70 -0.47 -8.38 -3.69
C TYR A 70 -1.41 -8.31 -4.88
N THR A 71 -1.40 -9.33 -5.74
CA THR A 71 -2.54 -9.55 -6.63
C THR A 71 -3.74 -10.05 -5.82
N PRO A 72 -4.98 -9.89 -6.31
CA PRO A 72 -6.17 -10.39 -5.61
C PRO A 72 -6.06 -11.88 -5.25
N ALA A 73 -5.50 -12.69 -6.16
CA ALA A 73 -5.26 -14.11 -5.94
C ALA A 73 -4.19 -14.38 -4.85
N GLN A 74 -3.14 -13.57 -4.78
CA GLN A 74 -2.14 -13.66 -3.71
C GLN A 74 -2.73 -13.23 -2.37
N TRP A 75 -3.49 -12.15 -2.35
CA TRP A 75 -4.11 -11.63 -1.14
C TRP A 75 -5.10 -12.62 -0.52
N GLN A 76 -5.94 -13.27 -1.33
CA GLN A 76 -6.84 -14.32 -0.85
C GLN A 76 -6.11 -15.49 -0.18
N ARG A 77 -4.92 -15.84 -0.66
CA ARG A 77 -4.09 -16.89 -0.03
C ARG A 77 -3.46 -16.39 1.26
N ASP A 78 -2.84 -15.21 1.23
CA ASP A 78 -2.15 -14.62 2.38
C ASP A 78 -3.12 -14.35 3.54
N ARG A 79 -4.29 -13.79 3.25
CA ARG A 79 -5.31 -13.49 4.27
C ARG A 79 -5.83 -14.74 4.99
N LYS A 80 -6.00 -15.86 4.26
CA LYS A 80 -6.34 -17.17 4.85
C LYS A 80 -5.24 -17.69 5.78
N LEU A 81 -3.98 -17.39 5.48
CA LEU A 81 -2.83 -17.75 6.32
C LEU A 81 -2.70 -16.85 7.56
N GLN A 82 -3.13 -15.58 7.46
CA GLN A 82 -3.07 -14.61 8.57
C GLN A 82 -4.33 -14.58 9.45
N GLY A 83 -5.37 -15.36 9.14
CA GLY A 83 -6.58 -15.47 9.96
C GLY A 83 -7.46 -14.21 9.96
N LEU A 84 -7.39 -13.41 8.89
CA LEU A 84 -8.14 -12.15 8.68
C LEU A 84 -9.45 -12.35 7.89
#